data_AF-A0A9D9JZ70-F1
#
_entry.id   AF-A0A9D9JZ70-F1
#
_cell.length_a   1.000
_cell.length_b   1.000
_cell.length_c   1.000
_cell.angle_alpha   90.00
_cell.angle_beta   90.00
_cell.angle_gamma   90.00
#
_symmetry.space_group_name_H-M   'P 1'
#
loop_
_entity.id
_entity.type
_entity.pdbx_description
1 polymer ?
#
loop_
_entity_poly.entity_id
_entity_poly.type
_entity_poly.pdbx_seq_one_letter_code
_entity_poly.pdbx_strand_id
1 'polypeptide(L)'
;MPMISLDTDAARSASATLAASKSSIEGELGRMMSSANEVMSTWSGTSRQQFELQWEQWCQKLRTMMEELQSLSNGLRREAEEFEAVDRSFLAA
;
A
#
# COMPACT_ATOMS: atom_id res chain seq x y z
N MET A 1 -25.87 6.03 24.12
CA MET A 1 -24.57 6.33 23.48
C MET A 1 -24.65 5.78 22.07
N PRO A 2 -24.22 6.49 21.01
CA PRO A 2 -24.18 5.85 19.70
C PRO A 2 -23.18 4.69 19.85
N MET A 3 -23.71 3.47 19.76
CA MET A 3 -22.92 2.25 19.73
C MET A 3 -21.98 2.43 18.55
N ILE A 4 -20.68 2.55 18.81
CA ILE A 4 -19.75 2.65 17.69
C ILE A 4 -19.93 1.34 16.92
N SER A 5 -20.38 1.45 15.67
CA SER A 5 -20.74 0.31 14.83
C SER A 5 -19.68 0.21 13.75
N LEU A 6 -18.64 -0.58 14.01
CA LEU A 6 -17.70 -1.02 12.99
C LEU A 6 -18.12 -2.42 12.52
N ASP A 7 -18.30 -2.58 11.22
CA ASP A 7 -18.33 -3.91 10.60
C ASP A 7 -16.90 -4.43 10.52
N THR A 8 -16.51 -5.29 11.46
CA THR A 8 -15.15 -5.80 11.61
C THR A 8 -14.73 -6.70 10.45
N ASP A 9 -15.69 -7.40 9.83
CA ASP A 9 -15.45 -8.22 8.65
C ASP A 9 -15.21 -7.34 7.41
N ALA A 10 -15.98 -6.28 7.24
CA ALA A 10 -15.72 -5.30 6.18
C ALA A 10 -14.34 -4.62 6.35
N ALA A 11 -13.96 -4.26 7.58
CA ALA A 11 -12.65 -3.67 7.87
C ALA A 11 -11.50 -4.64 7.56
N ARG A 12 -11.63 -5.93 7.92
CA ARG A 12 -10.64 -6.97 7.57
C ARG A 12 -10.54 -7.19 6.06
N SER A 13 -11.68 -7.26 5.37
CA SER A 13 -11.73 -7.41 3.92
C SER A 13 -11.04 -6.26 3.19
N ALA A 14 -11.30 -5.03 3.64
CA ALA A 14 -10.62 -3.84 3.13
C ALA A 14 -9.10 -3.89 3.42
N SER A 15 -8.69 -4.22 4.65
CA SER A 15 -7.27 -4.38 5.01
C SER A 15 -6.54 -5.39 4.12
N ALA A 16 -7.16 -6.55 3.86
CA ALA A 16 -6.63 -7.57 2.97
C ALA A 16 -6.53 -7.10 1.51
N THR A 17 -7.53 -6.36 1.03
CA THR A 17 -7.54 -5.77 -0.32
C THR A 17 -6.39 -4.78 -0.49
N LEU A 18 -6.14 -3.92 0.51
CA LEU A 18 -5.04 -2.95 0.47
C LEU A 18 -3.68 -3.66 0.46
N ALA A 19 -3.50 -4.71 1.28
CA ALA A 19 -2.27 -5.50 1.31
C ALA A 19 -2.01 -6.24 -0.02
N ALA A 20 -3.06 -6.83 -0.61
CA ALA A 20 -2.97 -7.49 -1.92
C ALA A 20 -2.64 -6.48 -3.05
N SER A 21 -3.23 -5.29 -2.99
CA SER A 21 -2.95 -4.20 -3.93
C SER A 21 -1.51 -3.75 -3.84
N LYS A 22 -0.96 -3.59 -2.62
CA LYS A 22 0.46 -3.28 -2.39
C LYS A 22 1.37 -4.30 -3.06
N SER A 23 1.14 -5.60 -2.82
CA SER A 23 1.95 -6.67 -3.41
C SER A 23 1.87 -6.67 -4.94
N SER A 24 0.70 -6.40 -5.51
CA SER A 24 0.51 -6.31 -6.96
C SER A 24 1.29 -5.13 -7.55
N ILE A 25 1.25 -3.96 -6.90
CA ILE A 25 2.00 -2.76 -7.30
C ILE A 25 3.51 -3.02 -7.24
N GLU A 26 4.02 -3.70 -6.21
CA GLU A 26 5.44 -4.08 -6.12
C GLU A 26 5.88 -4.96 -7.30
N GLY A 27 5.02 -5.92 -7.70
CA GLY A 27 5.26 -6.75 -8.88
C GLY A 27 5.27 -5.95 -10.20
N GLU A 28 4.31 -5.04 -10.38
CA GLU A 28 4.28 -4.16 -11.56
C GLU A 28 5.48 -3.22 -11.62
N LEU A 29 5.91 -2.67 -10.48
CA LEU A 29 7.09 -1.82 -10.41
C LEU A 29 8.34 -2.56 -10.91
N GLY A 30 8.50 -3.83 -10.54
CA GLY A 30 9.57 -4.67 -11.06
C GLY A 30 9.54 -4.81 -12.58
N ARG A 31 8.35 -5.07 -13.14
CA ARG A 31 8.15 -5.15 -14.61
C ARG A 31 8.48 -3.83 -15.31
N MET A 32 7.98 -2.72 -14.77
CA MET A 32 8.25 -1.39 -15.32
C MET A 32 9.74 -1.06 -15.28
N MET A 33 10.45 -1.40 -14.21
CA MET A 33 11.88 -1.17 -14.07
C MET A 33 12.69 -1.98 -15.09
N SER A 34 12.34 -3.24 -15.33
CA SER A 34 12.96 -4.05 -16.38
C SER A 34 12.77 -3.40 -17.76
N SER A 35 11.54 -2.99 -18.10
CA SER A 35 11.26 -2.35 -19.39
C SER A 35 11.97 -1.00 -19.56
N ALA A 36 12.02 -0.17 -18.51
CA ALA A 36 12.76 1.08 -18.53
C ALA A 36 14.26 0.84 -18.73
N ASN A 37 14.84 -0.14 -18.04
CA ASN A 37 16.26 -0.49 -18.17
C ASN A 37 16.62 -0.95 -19.59
N GLU A 38 15.75 -1.73 -20.25
CA GLU A 38 15.94 -2.14 -21.63
C GLU A 38 16.08 -0.92 -22.55
N VAL A 39 15.17 0.05 -22.46
CA VAL A 39 15.22 1.27 -23.27
C VAL A 39 16.45 2.11 -22.92
N MET A 40 16.72 2.32 -21.63
CA MET A 40 17.87 3.10 -21.15
C MET A 40 19.20 2.52 -21.64
N SER A 41 19.32 1.20 -21.81
CA SER A 41 20.52 0.56 -22.35
C SER A 41 20.84 0.97 -23.79
N THR A 42 19.82 1.32 -24.57
CA THR A 42 19.95 1.75 -25.97
C THR A 42 20.12 3.27 -26.11
N TRP A 43 19.90 4.01 -25.03
CA TRP A 43 19.86 5.47 -25.01
C TRP A 43 21.18 6.03 -24.47
N SER A 44 21.76 7.00 -25.18
CA SER A 44 22.92 7.77 -24.74
C SER A 44 22.65 9.27 -24.76
N GLY A 45 23.36 10.02 -23.91
CA GLY A 45 23.34 11.49 -23.89
C GLY A 45 22.51 12.09 -22.75
N THR A 46 22.45 13.43 -22.72
CA THR A 46 21.88 14.21 -21.61
C THR A 46 20.39 13.94 -21.39
N SER A 47 19.63 13.64 -22.44
CA SER A 47 18.18 13.38 -22.32
C SER A 47 17.89 12.07 -21.58
N ARG A 48 18.78 11.07 -21.68
CA ARG A 48 18.69 9.85 -20.86
C ARG A 48 18.85 10.17 -19.37
N GLN A 49 19.86 10.96 -19.02
CA GLN A 49 20.14 11.32 -17.62
C GLN A 49 18.95 12.08 -17.00
N GLN A 50 18.30 12.95 -17.78
CA GLN A 50 17.08 13.63 -17.34
C GLN A 50 15.92 12.67 -17.09
N PHE A 51 15.78 11.62 -17.91
CA PHE A 51 14.78 10.58 -17.69
C PHE A 51 15.10 9.73 -16.45
N GLU A 52 16.36 9.31 -16.27
CA GLU A 52 16.82 8.56 -15.08
C GLU A 52 16.47 9.31 -13.78
N LEU A 53 16.75 10.62 -13.73
CA LEU A 53 16.39 11.45 -12.58
C LEU A 53 14.88 11.51 -12.32
N GLN A 54 14.07 11.64 -13.37
CA GLN A 54 12.60 11.62 -13.25
C GLN A 54 12.08 10.25 -12.79
N TRP A 55 12.67 9.18 -13.32
CA TRP A 55 12.34 7.81 -12.97
C TRP A 55 12.63 7.51 -11.51
N GLU A 56 13.81 7.90 -11.00
CA GLU A 56 14.18 7.75 -9.60
C GLU A 56 13.24 8.52 -8.67
N GLN A 57 12.92 9.77 -9.00
CA GLN A 57 11.97 10.59 -8.22
C GLN A 57 10.57 9.96 -8.19
N TRP A 58 10.11 9.42 -9.31
CA TRP A 58 8.83 8.72 -9.37
C TRP A 58 8.84 7.45 -8.51
N CYS A 59 9.92 6.65 -8.58
CA CYS A 59 10.08 5.45 -7.75
C CYS A 59 10.04 5.78 -6.25
N GLN A 60 10.66 6.90 -5.84
CA GLN A 60 10.61 7.35 -4.45
C GLN A 60 9.19 7.69 -4.01
N LYS A 61 8.44 8.47 -4.82
CA LYS A 61 7.04 8.82 -4.52
C LYS A 61 6.16 7.57 -4.40
N LEU A 62 6.36 6.60 -5.28
CA LEU A 62 5.63 5.33 -5.24
C LEU A 62 5.92 4.55 -3.95
N ARG A 63 7.18 4.50 -3.49
CA ARG A 63 7.52 3.85 -2.22
C ARG A 63 6.80 4.49 -1.03
N THR A 64 6.78 5.81 -0.94
CA THR A 64 6.02 6.53 0.09
C THR A 64 4.54 6.17 0.05
N MET A 65 3.93 6.15 -1.13
CA MET A 65 2.52 5.76 -1.28
C MET A 65 2.27 4.30 -0.86
N MET A 66 3.20 3.38 -1.10
CA MET A 66 3.10 1.99 -0.63
C MET A 66 3.21 1.87 0.89
N GLU A 67 4.03 2.70 1.54
CA GLU A 67 4.13 2.78 3.00
C GLU A 67 2.83 3.31 3.61
N GLU A 68 2.23 4.33 3.00
CA GLU A 68 0.91 4.87 3.39
C GLU A 68 -0.19 3.80 3.24
N LEU A 69 -0.19 3.06 2.14
CA LEU A 69 -1.14 1.96 1.90
C LEU A 69 -1.03 0.87 2.98
N GLN A 70 0.20 0.52 3.37
CA GLN A 70 0.45 -0.42 4.46
C GLN A 70 -0.03 0.13 5.80
N SER A 71 0.19 1.41 6.08
CA SER A 71 -0.27 2.08 7.30
C SER A 71 -1.80 2.04 7.41
N LEU A 72 -2.51 2.35 6.32
CA LEU A 72 -3.97 2.26 6.26
C LEU A 72 -4.48 0.82 6.47
N SER A 73 -3.86 -0.16 5.83
CA SER A 73 -4.17 -1.58 6.01
C SER A 73 -4.02 -2.01 7.47
N ASN A 74 -2.94 -1.58 8.13
CA ASN A 74 -2.69 -1.86 9.55
C ASN A 74 -3.71 -1.15 10.46
N GLY A 75 -4.06 0.10 10.15
CA GLY A 75 -5.06 0.87 10.89
C GLY A 75 -6.42 0.19 10.90
N LEU A 76 -6.91 -0.25 9.74
CA LEU A 76 -8.17 -0.98 9.64
C LEU A 76 -8.16 -2.29 10.43
N ARG A 77 -7.04 -3.02 10.42
CA ARG A 77 -6.91 -4.26 11.17
C ARG A 77 -6.94 -4.01 12.67
N ARG A 78 -6.24 -2.97 13.13
CA ARG A 78 -6.20 -2.57 14.53
C ARG A 78 -7.58 -2.15 15.04
N GLU A 79 -8.30 -1.31 14.31
CA GLU A 79 -9.66 -0.91 14.68
C GLU A 79 -10.57 -2.13 14.81
N ALA A 80 -10.52 -3.07 13.85
CA ALA A 80 -11.30 -4.31 13.93
C ALA A 80 -10.96 -5.14 15.19
N GLU A 81 -9.68 -5.27 15.54
CA GLU A 81 -9.22 -5.98 16.73
C GLU A 81 -9.68 -5.30 18.03
N GLU A 82 -9.61 -3.97 18.10
CA GLU A 82 -10.06 -3.17 19.26
C GLU A 82 -11.58 -3.28 19.45
N PHE A 83 -12.36 -3.23 18.37
CA PHE A 83 -13.81 -3.40 18.39
C PHE A 83 -14.23 -4.75 18.97
N GLU A 84 -13.64 -5.84 18.49
CA GLU A 84 -13.98 -7.18 18.98
C GLU A 84 -13.54 -7.39 20.44
N ALA A 85 -12.45 -6.76 20.87
CA ALA A 85 -12.02 -6.85 22.27
C ALA A 85 -13.03 -6.17 23.20
N VAL A 86 -13.53 -4.99 22.80
CA VAL A 86 -14.58 -4.27 23.53
C VAL A 86 -15.89 -5.08 23.54
N ASP A 87 -16.32 -5.62 22.41
CA ASP A 87 -17.56 -6.41 22.33
C ASP A 87 -17.50 -7.68 23.21
N ARG A 88 -16.37 -8.41 23.18
CA ARG A 88 -16.14 -9.55 24.10
C ARG A 88 -16.18 -9.15 25.57
N SER A 89 -15.68 -7.97 25.92
CA SER A 89 -15.67 -7.50 27.30
C SER A 89 -17.08 -7.22 27.83
N PHE A 90 -17.99 -6.72 26.97
CA PHE A 90 -19.40 -6.51 27.32
C PHE A 90 -20.17 -7.83 27.46
N LEU A 91 -19.86 -8.83 26.63
CA LEU A 91 -20.50 -10.16 26.72
C LEU A 91 -20.07 -10.99 27.94
N ALA A 92 -18.92 -10.65 28.54
CA ALA A 92 -18.38 -11.34 29.71
C ALA A 92 -18.77 -10.71 31.06
N ALA A 93 -19.46 -9.57 31.05
CA ALA A 93 -19.91 -8.80 32.23
C ALA A 93 -21.41 -9.02 32.51
#